data_AF-A0A355SF64-F1
#
_entry.id   AF-A0A355SF64-F1
#
_cell.length_a   1.000
_cell.length_b   1.000
_cell.length_c   1.000
_cell.angle_alpha   90.00
_cell.angle_beta   90.00
_cell.angle_gamma   90.00
#
_symmetry.space_group_name_H-M   'P 1'
#
loop_
_entity.id
_entity.type
_entity.pdbx_description
1 polymer ?
#
loop_
_entity_poly.entity_id
_entity_poly.type
_entity_poly.pdbx_seq_one_letter_code
_entity_poly.pdbx_strand_id
1 'polypeptide(L)' 'KMKKKLNKILSEKTGQPLEKIEKDTERDHFMSAEEATAYGLVDKVITSH' A
#
# COMPACT_ATOMS: atom_id res chain seq x y z
N LYS A 1 3.17 7.64 -17.55
CA LYS A 1 3.44 6.19 -17.80
C LYS A 1 4.05 5.46 -16.59
N MET A 2 4.84 6.11 -15.73
CA MET A 2 5.45 5.47 -14.55
C MET A 2 4.45 5.00 -13.47
N LYS A 3 3.45 5.84 -13.13
CA LYS A 3 2.45 5.53 -12.08
C LYS A 3 1.75 4.18 -12.29
N LYS A 4 1.26 3.88 -13.49
CA LYS A 4 0.60 2.59 -13.79
C LYS A 4 1.48 1.37 -13.50
N LYS A 5 2.78 1.45 -13.78
CA LYS A 5 3.72 0.34 -13.51
C LYS A 5 3.92 0.16 -12.00
N LEU A 6 4.07 1.26 -11.27
CA LEU A 6 4.15 1.22 -9.80
C LEU A 6 2.86 0.64 -9.20
N ASN A 7 1.71 1.13 -9.62
CA ASN A 7 0.42 0.73 -9.07
C ASN A 7 0.13 -0.76 -9.32
N LYS A 8 0.58 -1.29 -10.47
CA LYS A 8 0.51 -2.72 -10.75
C LYS A 8 1.38 -3.55 -9.80
N ILE A 9 2.62 -3.11 -9.56
CA ILE A 9 3.53 -3.79 -8.61
C ILE A 9 2.94 -3.75 -7.20
N LEU A 10 2.43 -2.59 -6.76
CA LEU A 10 1.80 -2.44 -5.45
C LEU A 10 0.58 -3.35 -5.32
N SER A 11 -0.29 -3.40 -6.33
CA SER A 11 -1.46 -4.30 -6.36
C SER A 11 -1.05 -5.77 -6.25
N GLU A 12 -0.05 -6.21 -7.04
CA GLU A 12 0.45 -7.59 -7.00
C GLU A 12 1.09 -7.98 -5.65
N LYS A 13 1.72 -7.03 -4.95
CA LYS A 13 2.40 -7.29 -3.67
C LYS A 13 1.49 -7.17 -2.45
N THR A 14 0.56 -6.23 -2.47
CA THR A 14 -0.40 -6.00 -1.37
C THR A 14 -1.67 -6.84 -1.50
N GLY A 15 -1.94 -7.42 -2.67
CA GLY A 15 -3.18 -8.11 -2.97
C GLY A 15 -4.39 -7.18 -3.15
N GLN A 16 -4.17 -5.87 -3.14
CA GLN A 16 -5.24 -4.88 -3.28
C GLN A 16 -5.60 -4.67 -4.76
N PRO A 17 -6.87 -4.34 -5.07
CA PRO A 17 -7.28 -4.01 -6.43
C PRO A 17 -6.53 -2.77 -6.98
N LEU A 18 -6.24 -2.78 -8.28
CA LEU A 18 -5.55 -1.67 -8.96
C LEU A 18 -6.28 -0.32 -8.78
N GLU A 19 -7.61 -0.33 -8.82
CA GLU A 19 -8.45 0.87 -8.62
C GLU A 19 -8.27 1.49 -7.22
N LYS A 20 -8.13 0.64 -6.20
CA LYS A 20 -7.90 1.08 -4.82
C LYS A 20 -6.52 1.72 -4.69
N ILE A 21 -5.49 1.06 -5.24
CA ILE A 21 -4.12 1.60 -5.29
C ILE A 21 -4.10 2.92 -6.07
N GLU A 22 -4.79 3.02 -7.20
CA GLU A 22 -4.83 4.25 -8.00
C GLU A 22 -5.44 5.42 -7.22
N LYS A 23 -6.53 5.18 -6.48
CA LYS A 23 -7.17 6.19 -5.62
C LYS A 23 -6.28 6.58 -4.43
N ASP A 24 -5.67 5.60 -3.78
CA ASP A 24 -4.84 5.81 -2.59
C ASP A 24 -3.47 6.43 -2.94
N THR A 25 -3.01 6.28 -4.19
CA THR A 25 -1.76 6.90 -4.72
C THR A 25 -2.01 8.19 -5.52
N GLU A 26 -3.27 8.63 -5.62
CA GLU A 26 -3.61 9.90 -6.26
C GLU A 26 -3.21 11.09 -5.37
N ARG A 27 -3.35 10.94 -4.05
CA ARG A 27 -2.89 11.89 -3.04
C ARG A 27 -1.98 11.21 -2.04
N ASP A 28 -1.24 11.99 -1.27
CA ASP A 28 -0.48 11.46 -0.14
C ASP A 28 -1.45 10.81 0.87
N HIS A 29 -1.38 9.48 0.97
CA HIS A 29 -2.18 8.70 1.89
C HIS A 29 -1.27 8.14 2.98
N PHE A 30 -1.17 8.86 4.10
CA PHE A 30 -0.44 8.39 5.27
C PHE A 30 -1.27 7.34 6.00
N MET A 31 -0.63 6.22 6.33
CA MET A 31 -1.24 5.11 7.06
C MET A 31 -0.49 4.92 8.37
N SER A 32 -1.21 4.58 9.43
CA SER A 32 -0.60 4.06 10.66
C SER A 32 0.08 2.70 10.40
N ALA A 33 0.96 2.27 11.30
CA ALA A 33 1.64 0.99 11.18
C ALA A 33 0.65 -0.20 11.13
N GLU A 34 -0.46 -0.10 11.87
CA GLU A 34 -1.54 -1.08 11.88
C GLU A 34 -2.28 -1.10 10.54
N GLU A 35 -2.63 0.07 10.02
CA GLU A 35 -3.28 0.20 8.71
C GLU A 35 -2.39 -0.31 7.58
N ALA A 36 -1.08 -0.01 7.60
CA ALA A 36 -0.13 -0.51 6.61
C ALA A 36 -0.03 -2.05 6.64
N THR A 37 -0.15 -2.64 7.82
CA THR A 37 -0.18 -4.10 7.98
C THR A 37 -1.47 -4.68 7.43
N ALA A 38 -2.63 -4.12 7.78
CA ALA A 38 -3.93 -4.54 7.26
C ALA A 38 -4.06 -4.34 5.74
N TYR A 39 -3.38 -3.33 5.20
CA TYR A 39 -3.34 -3.06 3.77
C TYR A 39 -2.49 -4.08 3.00
N GLY A 40 -1.61 -4.82 3.68
CA GLY A 40 -0.66 -5.75 3.06
C GLY A 40 0.61 -5.06 2.56
N LEU A 41 0.89 -3.83 3.01
CA LEU A 41 2.14 -3.12 2.70
C LEU A 41 3.29 -3.54 3.62
N VAL A 42 2.98 -4.00 4.83
CA VAL A 42 3.95 -4.39 5.86
C VAL A 42 3.55 -5.74 6.43
N ASP A 43 4.49 -6.66 6.61
CA ASP A 43 4.20 -8.01 7.14
C ASP A 43 3.96 -8.00 8.66
N LYS A 44 4.78 -7.28 9.42
CA LYS A 44 4.66 -7.11 10.88
C LYS A 44 5.20 -5.77 11.35
N VAL A 45 4.50 -5.17 12.31
CA VAL A 45 5.00 -4.02 13.09
C VAL A 45 5.85 -4.56 14.25
N ILE A 46 7.11 -4.13 14.35
CA ILE A 46 7.98 -4.46 15.48
C ILE A 46 7.92 -3.30 16.48
N THR A 47 7.44 -3.55 17.68
CA THR A 47 7.53 -2.61 18.81
C THR A 47 8.71 -3.02 19.69
N SER A 48 9.73 -2.16 19.78
CA SER A 48 10.76 -2.28 20.82
C SER A 48 10.26 -1.53 22.03
N HIS A 49 10.06 -2.25 23.14
CA HIS A 49 9.92 -1.65 24.45
C HIS A 49 11.29 -1.23 24.98
#